data_AF-F9CVU9-F1
#
_entry.id   AF-F9CVU9-F1
#
_cell.length_a   1.000
_cell.length_b   1.000
_cell.length_c   1.000
_cell.angle_alpha   90.00
_cell.angle_beta   90.00
_cell.angle_gamma   90.00
#
_symmetry.space_group_name_H-M   'P 1'
#
loop_
_entity.id
_entity.type
_entity.pdbx_description
1 polymer ?
#
loop_
_entity_poly.entity_id
_entity_poly.type
_entity_poly.pdbx_seq_one_letter_code
_entity_poly.pdbx_strand_id
1 'polypeptide(L)' 'MMDTLRCVKCSKTIPKTANYTITVFLVKGKLSDPFYEHLCCPEKLSITC' A
#
# COMPACT_ATOMS: atom_id res chain seq x y z
N MET A 1 -18.85 -3.76 -8.74
CA MET A 1 -18.29 -4.05 -7.40
C MET A 1 -17.13 -3.09 -7.23
N MET A 2 -17.20 -2.16 -6.26
CA MET A 2 -16.22 -1.07 -6.17
C MET A 2 -15.06 -1.49 -5.27
N ASP A 3 -13.87 -1.61 -5.86
CA ASP A 3 -12.64 -1.96 -5.17
C ASP A 3 -12.32 -0.97 -4.05
N THR A 4 -12.29 -1.48 -2.81
CA THR A 4 -11.81 -0.73 -1.65
C THR A 4 -10.29 -0.87 -1.59
N LEU A 5 -9.56 0.22 -1.82
CA LEU A 5 -8.10 0.24 -1.68
C LEU A 5 -7.73 0.01 -0.20
N ARG A 6 -6.79 -0.92 0.06
CA ARG A 6 -6.28 -1.22 1.40
C ARG A 6 -4.82 -0.84 1.51
N CYS A 7 -4.48 -0.14 2.59
CA CYS A 7 -3.10 0.21 2.90
C CYS A 7 -2.32 -1.05 3.30
N VAL A 8 -1.19 -1.33 2.64
CA VAL A 8 -0.37 -2.52 2.94
C VAL A 8 0.26 -2.44 4.33
N LYS A 9 0.58 -1.24 4.83
CA LYS A 9 1.24 -1.04 6.14
C LYS A 9 0.32 -1.25 7.35
N CYS A 10 -0.95 -0.86 7.27
CA CYS A 10 -1.87 -0.94 8.41
C CYS A 10 -3.12 -1.78 8.16
N SER A 11 -3.29 -2.32 6.95
CA SER A 11 -4.45 -3.11 6.49
C SER A 11 -5.81 -2.38 6.54
N LYS A 12 -5.83 -1.08 6.88
CA LYS A 12 -7.03 -0.25 6.87
C LYS A 12 -7.35 0.23 5.45
N THR A 13 -8.63 0.48 5.20
CA THR A 13 -9.11 1.04 3.94
C THR A 13 -8.58 2.46 3.74
N ILE A 14 -8.16 2.77 2.51
CA ILE A 14 -7.83 4.12 2.06
C ILE A 14 -9.13 4.75 1.53
N PRO A 15 -9.60 5.87 2.09
CA PRO A 15 -10.77 6.58 1.57
C PRO A 15 -10.56 6.98 0.11
N LYS A 16 -11.60 6.91 -0.72
CA LYS A 16 -11.49 7.22 -2.16
C LYS A 16 -11.03 8.65 -2.46
N THR A 17 -11.28 9.58 -1.54
CA THR A 17 -10.90 11.00 -1.64
C THR A 17 -9.54 11.29 -1.00
N ALA A 18 -8.91 10.31 -0.36
CA ALA A 18 -7.62 10.50 0.28
C ALA A 18 -6.48 10.33 -0.71
N ASN A 19 -5.43 11.12 -0.55
CA ASN A 19 -4.17 10.91 -1.24
C ASN A 19 -3.45 9.68 -0.66
N TYR A 20 -2.76 8.94 -1.53
CA TYR A 20 -2.01 7.73 -1.17
C TYR A 20 -0.77 7.58 -2.03
N THR A 21 0.16 6.75 -1.56
CA THR A 21 1.36 6.34 -2.30
C THR A 21 1.08 5.01 -3.00
N ILE A 22 1.54 4.89 -4.24
CA ILE A 22 1.57 3.62 -4.98
C ILE A 22 3.03 3.18 -5.10
N THR A 23 3.33 1.99 -4.61
CA THR A 23 4.66 1.39 -4.69
C THR A 23 4.61 0.16 -5.60
N VAL A 24 5.51 0.09 -6.57
CA VAL A 24 5.69 -1.07 -7.47
C VAL A 24 7.15 -1.47 -7.46
N PHE A 25 7.44 -2.76 -7.36
CA PHE A 25 8.82 -3.26 -7.36
C PHE A 25 9.16 -3.88 -8.71
N LEU A 26 10.36 -3.60 -9.21
CA LEU A 26 10.94 -4.31 -10.35
C LEU A 26 11.76 -5.50 -9.84
N VAL A 27 11.21 -6.71 -9.97
CA VAL A 27 11.84 -7.96 -9.51
C VAL A 27 12.15 -8.84 -10.70
N LYS A 28 13.44 -9.17 -10.91
CA LYS A 28 13.91 -10.01 -12.03
C LYS A 28 13.37 -9.54 -13.39
N GLY A 29 13.30 -8.22 -13.60
CA GLY A 29 12.81 -7.61 -14.84
C GLY A 29 11.28 -7.62 -15.02
N LYS A 30 10.51 -8.02 -14.01
CA LYS A 30 9.04 -7.97 -14.00
C LYS A 30 8.54 -7.02 -12.92
N LEU A 31 7.48 -6.27 -13.20
CA LEU A 31 6.81 -5.44 -12.21
C LEU A 31 5.96 -6.31 -11.29
N SER A 32 5.99 -6.03 -9.98
CA SER A 32 5.07 -6.60 -9.01
C SER A 32 3.66 -6.03 -9.18
N ASP A 33 2.70 -6.63 -8.50
CA ASP A 33 1.42 -5.95 -8.27
C ASP A 33 1.63 -4.64 -7.48
N PRO A 34 0.76 -3.63 -7.69
CA PRO A 34 0.87 -2.36 -6.99
C PRO A 34 0.45 -2.49 -5.52
N PHE A 35 1.27 -1.90 -4.65
CA PHE A 35 0.96 -1.73 -3.23
C PHE A 35 0.49 -0.31 -2.97
N TYR A 36 -0.54 -0.18 -2.13
CA TYR A 36 -1.12 1.12 -1.76
C TYR A 36 -0.79 1.44 -0.31
N GLU A 37 -0.45 2.70 -0.02
CA GLU A 37 -0.11 3.15 1.33
C GLU A 37 -0.76 4.51 1.64
N HIS A 38 -1.23 4.72 2.86
CA HIS A 38 -1.57 6.08 3.31
C HIS A 38 -0.30 6.94 3.37
N LEU A 39 -0.37 8.20 2.92
CA LEU A 39 0.76 9.14 3.00
C LEU A 39 1.33 9.28 4.41
N CYS A 40 0.43 9.36 5.41
CA CYS A 40 0.78 9.47 6.82
C CYS A 40 0.44 8.18 7.58
N CYS A 41 0.63 7.01 6.96
CA CYS A 41 0.46 5.76 7.69
C CYS A 41 1.46 5.75 8.86
N PRO A 42 1.01 5.54 10.12
CA PRO A 42 1.97 5.36 11.21
C PRO A 42 2.87 4.19 10.84
N GLU A 43 4.18 4.39 10.91
CA GLU A 43 5.14 3.32 10.70
C GLU A 43 4.85 2.22 11.73
N LYS A 44 4.15 1.16 11.30
CA LYS A 44 4.31 -0.14 11.97
C LYS A 44 5.69 -0.63 11.59
N LEU A 45 6.70 -0.13 12.29
CA LEU A 45 8.01 -0.78 12.40
C LEU A 45 7.78 -2.12 13.12
N SER A 46 7.33 -3.11 12.36
CA SER A 46 7.37 -4.50 12.77
C SER A 46 7.80 -5.32 11.56
N ILE A 47 9.09 -5.18 11.21
CA ILE A 47 9.81 -6.22 10.52
C ILE A 47 10.07 -7.30 11.58
N THR A 48 9.19 -8.28 11.66
CA THR A 48 9.53 -9.56 12.30
C THR A 48 9.88 -10.52 11.18
N CYS A 49 11.14 -10.94 11.17
CA CYS A 49 11.72 -11.94 10.28
C CYS A 49 11.00 -13.29 10.38
#